data_AF-A0AAD4I7A7-F1
#
_entry.id   AF-A0AAD4I7A7-F1
#
_cell.length_a   1.000
_cell.length_b   1.000
_cell.length_c   1.000
_cell.angle_alpha   90.00
_cell.angle_beta   90.00
_cell.angle_gamma   90.00
#
_symmetry.space_group_name_H-M   'P 1'
#
loop_
_entity.id
_entity.type
_entity.pdbx_description
1 polymer ?
#
loop_
_entity_poly.entity_id
_entity_poly.type
_entity_poly.pdbx_seq_one_letter_code
_entity_poly.pdbx_strand_id
1 'polypeptide(L)'
;MSQVLEAQGDGRLYATEPSFGSEDFPDGVGRVFEAWSEPLFEQENERLLEWVIEEYLHFGIQRGWIVVQTVDRVEGGLEGIDGALEHLISSGGSSGKRFVVNV
;
A
#
# COMPACT_ATOMS: atom_id res chain seq x y z
N MET A 1 -1.46 -15.89 7.41
CA MET A 1 -1.22 -15.88 5.96
C MET A 1 -1.14 -17.29 5.38
N SER A 2 -0.27 -18.19 5.87
CA SER A 2 -0.10 -19.52 5.25
C SER A 2 -1.38 -20.38 5.25
N GLN A 3 -2.15 -20.40 6.35
CA GLN A 3 -3.39 -21.19 6.43
C GLN A 3 -4.48 -20.79 5.41
N VAL A 4 -4.55 -19.52 5.00
CA VAL A 4 -5.54 -19.05 4.01
C VAL A 4 -5.10 -19.44 2.61
N LEU A 5 -3.80 -19.33 2.32
CA LEU A 5 -3.21 -19.74 1.04
C LEU A 5 -3.24 -21.27 0.88
N GLU A 6 -2.93 -22.01 1.94
CA GLU A 6 -3.05 -23.48 2.01
C GLU A 6 -4.49 -23.95 1.74
N ALA A 7 -5.50 -23.19 2.20
CA ALA A 7 -6.91 -23.52 1.95
C ALA A 7 -7.38 -23.20 0.51
N GLN A 8 -6.72 -22.27 -0.19
CA GLN A 8 -7.05 -21.91 -1.57
C GLN A 8 -6.36 -22.79 -2.62
N GLY A 9 -5.26 -23.47 -2.26
CA GLY A 9 -4.61 -24.49 -3.11
C GLY A 9 -3.84 -23.95 -4.33
N ASP A 10 -3.86 -22.63 -4.54
CA ASP A 10 -3.13 -21.87 -5.55
C ASP A 10 -3.09 -20.41 -5.06
N GLY A 11 -2.11 -19.60 -5.47
CA GLY A 11 -2.08 -18.21 -5.07
C GLY A 11 -0.85 -17.41 -5.51
N ARG A 12 -1.03 -16.09 -5.58
CA ARG A 12 0.04 -15.13 -5.85
C ARG A 12 0.34 -14.32 -4.59
N LEU A 13 1.60 -14.33 -4.17
CA LEU A 13 2.10 -13.39 -3.18
C LEU A 13 2.60 -12.13 -3.90
N TYR A 14 1.83 -11.06 -3.79
CA TYR A 14 2.19 -9.74 -4.31
C TYR A 14 3.25 -9.09 -3.42
N ALA A 15 4.43 -8.81 -3.97
CA ALA A 15 5.52 -8.19 -3.24
C ALA A 15 6.24 -7.13 -4.10
N THR A 16 6.50 -5.96 -3.52
CA THR A 16 7.26 -4.88 -4.16
C THR A 16 8.77 -5.00 -3.94
N GLU A 17 9.22 -6.06 -3.28
CA GLU A 17 10.63 -6.41 -3.13
C GLU A 17 10.90 -7.76 -3.81
N PRO A 18 12.07 -7.94 -4.45
CA PRO A 18 12.46 -9.23 -5.00
C PRO A 18 12.71 -10.25 -3.88
N SER A 19 12.73 -11.54 -4.22
CA SER A 19 13.23 -12.54 -3.28
C SER A 19 14.73 -12.35 -3.04
N PHE A 20 15.13 -12.34 -1.77
CA PHE A 20 16.55 -12.28 -1.37
C PHE A 20 17.10 -13.65 -0.93
N GLY A 21 16.38 -14.75 -1.18
CA GLY A 21 16.77 -16.09 -0.75
C GLY A 21 15.86 -17.21 -1.27
N SER A 22 15.98 -18.41 -0.70
CA SER A 22 15.04 -19.51 -0.96
C SER A 22 13.67 -19.15 -0.40
N GLU A 23 12.62 -19.30 -1.21
CA GLU A 23 11.25 -19.03 -0.80
C GLU A 23 10.57 -20.34 -0.42
N ASP A 24 10.24 -20.48 0.87
CA ASP A 24 9.46 -21.61 1.38
C ASP A 24 7.96 -21.27 1.27
N PHE A 25 7.41 -21.33 0.06
CA PHE A 25 5.97 -21.17 -0.18
C PHE A 25 5.25 -22.53 -0.19
N PRO A 26 3.96 -22.57 0.21
CA PRO A 26 3.12 -23.73 -0.04
C PRO A 26 3.07 -24.09 -1.53
N ASP A 27 2.87 -25.38 -1.84
CA ASP A 27 2.73 -25.84 -3.22
C ASP A 27 1.64 -25.04 -3.96
N GLY A 28 1.96 -24.57 -5.16
CA GLY A 28 1.07 -23.74 -5.98
C GLY A 28 1.12 -22.24 -5.68
N VAL A 29 1.85 -21.79 -4.66
CA VAL A 29 1.99 -20.36 -4.35
C VAL A 29 3.29 -19.78 -4.93
N GLY A 30 3.18 -18.68 -5.68
CA GLY A 30 4.34 -17.99 -6.26
C GLY A 30 4.37 -16.50 -5.92
N ARG A 31 5.58 -15.91 -5.79
CA ARG A 31 5.73 -14.46 -5.68
C ARG A 31 5.50 -13.80 -7.04
N VAL A 32 4.80 -12.67 -7.03
CA VAL A 32 4.75 -11.74 -8.16
C VAL A 32 5.31 -10.39 -7.72
N PHE A 33 6.22 -9.86 -8.54
CA PHE A 33 6.85 -8.57 -8.27
C PHE A 33 5.95 -7.41 -8.72
N GLU A 34 4.88 -7.17 -7.97
CA GLU A 34 3.91 -6.11 -8.21
C GLU A 34 3.17 -5.76 -6.91
N ALA A 35 2.56 -4.57 -6.85
CA ALA A 35 1.72 -4.22 -5.70
C ALA A 35 0.39 -4.99 -5.76
N TRP A 36 -0.15 -5.39 -4.60
CA TRP A 36 -1.41 -6.15 -4.52
C TRP A 36 -2.61 -5.43 -5.17
N SER A 37 -2.53 -4.10 -5.29
CA SER A 37 -3.57 -3.28 -5.89
C SER A 37 -3.51 -3.27 -7.42
N GLU A 38 -2.40 -3.65 -8.05
CA GLU A 38 -2.23 -3.58 -9.50
C GLU A 38 -3.30 -4.39 -10.28
N PRO A 39 -3.61 -5.65 -9.92
CA PRO A 39 -4.64 -6.41 -10.63
C PRO A 39 -6.04 -5.80 -10.54
N LEU A 40 -6.31 -4.95 -9.56
CA LEU A 40 -7.62 -4.31 -9.40
C LEU A 40 -7.96 -3.39 -10.58
N PHE A 41 -6.95 -2.90 -11.30
CA PHE A 41 -7.15 -2.02 -12.45
C PHE A 41 -7.42 -2.77 -13.76
N GLU A 42 -7.34 -4.11 -13.75
CA GLU A 42 -7.70 -4.93 -14.90
C GLU A 42 -9.23 -4.93 -15.09
N GLN A 43 -9.69 -4.88 -16.34
CA GLN A 43 -11.12 -4.77 -16.66
C GLN A 43 -11.95 -5.91 -16.06
N GLU A 44 -11.39 -7.11 -16.01
CA GLU A 44 -12.03 -8.29 -15.40
C GLU A 44 -12.28 -8.16 -13.90
N ASN A 45 -11.57 -7.25 -13.22
CA ASN A 45 -11.63 -7.03 -11.78
C ASN A 45 -12.38 -5.74 -11.39
N GLU A 46 -13.10 -5.09 -12.31
CA GLU A 46 -13.78 -3.81 -12.07
C GLU A 46 -14.70 -3.85 -10.82
N ARG A 47 -15.47 -4.94 -10.65
CA ARG A 47 -16.34 -5.12 -9.46
C ARG A 47 -15.55 -5.32 -8.17
N LEU A 48 -14.39 -5.97 -8.25
CA LEU A 48 -13.53 -6.14 -7.09
C LEU A 48 -12.94 -4.79 -6.68
N LEU A 49 -12.52 -3.96 -7.64
CA LEU A 49 -12.09 -2.59 -7.38
C LEU A 49 -13.20 -1.77 -6.74
N GLU A 50 -14.41 -1.79 -7.29
CA GLU A 50 -15.60 -1.12 -6.72
C GLU A 50 -15.81 -1.53 -5.26
N TRP A 51 -15.85 -2.84 -4.99
CA TRP A 51 -15.99 -3.36 -3.62
C TRP A 51 -14.85 -2.95 -2.69
N VAL A 52 -13.60 -2.94 -3.17
CA VAL A 52 -12.44 -2.52 -2.37
C VAL A 52 -12.60 -1.06 -1.92
N ILE A 53 -12.97 -0.19 -2.85
CA ILE A 53 -13.10 1.24 -2.60
C ILE A 53 -14.34 1.54 -1.74
N GLU A 54 -15.49 0.96 -2.08
CA GLU A 54 -16.76 1.32 -1.45
C GLU A 54 -16.98 0.63 -0.09
N GLU A 55 -16.50 -0.60 0.09
CA GLU A 55 -16.75 -1.38 1.30
C GLU A 55 -15.49 -1.66 2.11
N TYR A 56 -14.52 -2.36 1.52
CA TYR A 56 -13.40 -2.94 2.27
C TYR A 56 -12.57 -1.88 3.00
N LEU A 57 -12.15 -0.83 2.30
CA LEU A 57 -11.34 0.24 2.89
C LEU A 57 -12.11 0.98 3.98
N HIS A 58 -13.38 1.33 3.72
CA HIS A 58 -14.23 2.01 4.69
C HIS A 58 -14.41 1.16 5.96
N PHE A 59 -14.71 -0.12 5.80
CA PHE A 59 -14.88 -1.05 6.90
C PHE A 59 -13.59 -1.21 7.71
N GLY A 60 -12.45 -1.38 7.04
CA GLY A 60 -11.15 -1.50 7.69
C GLY A 60 -10.74 -0.25 8.46
N ILE A 61 -11.03 0.94 7.92
CA ILE A 61 -10.78 2.22 8.59
C ILE A 61 -11.65 2.36 9.84
N GLN A 62 -12.96 2.10 9.74
CA GLN A 62 -13.89 2.19 10.88
C GLN A 62 -13.55 1.22 12.01
N ARG A 63 -13.01 0.04 11.67
CA ARG A 63 -12.57 -0.97 12.62
C ARG A 63 -11.17 -0.71 13.20
N GLY A 64 -10.44 0.27 12.67
CA GLY A 64 -9.06 0.55 13.04
C GLY A 64 -8.06 -0.50 12.54
N TRP A 65 -8.45 -1.33 11.57
CA TRP A 65 -7.55 -2.31 10.93
C TRP A 65 -6.66 -1.65 9.87
N ILE A 66 -7.14 -0.56 9.28
CA ILE A 66 -6.42 0.26 8.32
C ILE A 66 -6.20 1.63 8.95
N VAL A 67 -4.94 2.02 9.13
CA VAL A 67 -4.57 3.34 9.62
C VAL A 67 -4.20 4.21 8.43
N VAL A 68 -4.97 5.28 8.22
CA VAL A 68 -4.65 6.29 7.20
C VAL A 68 -3.45 7.10 7.70
N GLN A 69 -2.46 7.31 6.84
CA GLN A 69 -1.32 8.17 7.17
C GLN A 69 -1.81 9.58 7.48
N THR A 70 -1.32 10.15 8.57
CA THR A 70 -1.67 11.53 8.95
C THR A 70 -1.09 12.49 7.93
N VAL A 71 -1.90 13.44 7.44
CA VAL A 71 -1.45 14.43 6.46
C VAL A 71 -1.13 15.75 7.17
N ASP A 72 0.12 16.19 7.03
CA ASP A 72 0.54 17.54 7.42
C ASP A 72 0.49 18.42 6.16
N ARG A 73 -0.42 19.39 6.16
CA ARG A 73 -0.56 20.34 5.05
C ARG A 73 0.39 21.51 5.24
N VAL A 74 1.14 21.84 4.20
CA VAL A 74 2.07 22.97 4.16
C VAL A 74 1.57 23.95 3.11
N GLU A 75 1.40 25.20 3.48
CA GLU A 75 1.05 26.27 2.54
C GLU A 75 2.31 26.76 1.83
N GLY A 76 2.23 26.98 0.52
CA GLY A 76 3.31 27.55 -0.27
C GLY A 76 3.50 26.83 -1.60
N GLY A 77 4.00 27.53 -2.61
CA GLY A 77 4.34 26.93 -3.90
C GLY A 77 5.63 26.10 -3.82
N LEU A 78 6.55 26.35 -4.75
CA LEU A 78 7.85 25.65 -4.77
C LEU A 78 8.65 25.82 -3.47
N GLU A 79 8.54 26.96 -2.79
CA GLU A 79 9.18 27.20 -1.49
C GLU A 79 8.62 26.29 -0.38
N GLY A 80 7.31 26.02 -0.40
CA GLY A 80 6.69 25.08 0.53
C GLY A 80 7.15 23.63 0.29
N ILE A 81 7.41 23.27 -0.97
CA ILE A 81 7.99 21.98 -1.34
C ILE A 81 9.41 21.85 -0.80
N ASP A 82 10.25 22.87 -1.02
CA ASP A 82 11.64 22.86 -0.59
C ASP A 82 11.76 22.75 0.94
N GLY A 83 10.97 23.54 1.67
CA GLY A 83 10.93 23.47 3.14
C GLY A 83 10.41 22.12 3.67
N ALA A 84 9.40 21.53 3.02
CA ALA A 84 8.91 20.20 3.40
C ALA A 84 9.97 19.11 3.17
N LEU A 85 10.72 19.18 2.06
CA LEU A 85 11.81 18.25 1.76
C LEU A 85 12.97 18.41 2.75
N GLU A 86 13.37 19.64 3.07
CA GLU A 86 14.42 19.89 4.06
C GLU A 86 14.03 19.36 5.43
N HIS A 87 12.76 19.54 5.84
CA HIS A 87 12.25 18.95 7.07
C HIS A 87 12.36 17.43 7.06
N LEU A 88 11.90 16.77 5.98
CA LEU A 88 11.97 15.32 5.83
C LEU A 88 13.40 14.77 5.91
N ILE A 89 14.35 15.45 5.28
CA ILE A 89 15.76 15.04 5.29
C ILE A 89 16.35 15.24 6.69
N SER A 90 16.12 16.39 7.30
CA SER A 90 16.69 16.75 8.61
C SER A 90 16.09 15.94 9.76
N SER A 91 14.83 15.51 9.68
CA SER A 91 14.18 14.66 10.68
C SER A 91 14.46 13.16 10.51
N GLY A 92 15.19 12.75 9.47
CA GLY A 92 15.43 11.34 9.17
C GLY A 92 14.19 10.61 8.63
N GLY A 93 13.27 11.34 8.00
CA GLY A 93 12.03 10.83 7.42
C GLY A 93 10.77 11.41 8.06
N SER A 94 9.61 11.01 7.54
CA SER A 94 8.33 11.67 7.84
C SER A 94 7.63 11.23 9.13
N SER A 95 8.24 10.36 9.95
CA SER A 95 7.63 9.77 11.15
C SER A 95 6.20 9.24 10.92
N GLY A 96 5.93 8.67 9.74
CA GLY A 96 4.61 8.11 9.38
C GLY A 96 3.57 9.15 8.94
N LYS A 97 3.99 10.41 8.75
CA LYS A 97 3.14 11.46 8.18
C LYS A 97 3.38 11.63 6.70
N ARG A 98 2.37 12.10 5.99
CA ARG A 98 2.47 12.53 4.59
C ARG A 98 2.41 14.05 4.55
N PHE A 99 3.40 14.69 3.93
CA PHE A 99 3.34 16.12 3.67
C PHE A 99 2.59 16.36 2.36
N VAL A 100 1.65 17.31 2.38
CA VAL A 100 0.93 17.77 1.19
C VAL A 100 1.09 19.28 1.09
N VAL A 101 1.64 19.73 -0.02
CA VAL A 101 1.89 21.15 -0.27
C VAL A 101 0.77 21.72 -1.12
N ASN A 102 0.11 22.76 -0.62
CA ASN A 102 -0.95 23.47 -1.34
C ASN A 102 -0.32 24.61 -2.15
N VAL A 103 -0.40 24.50 -3.47
CA VAL A 103 0.16 25.45 -4.46
C VAL A 103 -0.89 26.45 -4.92
#